data_AF-A0A5C7S9M8-F1
#
_entry.id   AF-A0A5C7S9M8-F1
#
_cell.length_a   1.000
_cell.length_b   1.000
_cell.length_c   1.000
_cell.angle_alpha   90.00
_cell.angle_beta   90.00
_cell.angle_gamma   90.00
#
_symmetry.space_group_name_H-M   'P 1'
#
loop_
_entity.id
_entity.type
_entity.pdbx_description
1 polymer ?
#
loop_
_entity_poly.entity_id
_entity_poly.type
_entity_poly.pdbx_seq_one_letter_code
_entity_poly.pdbx_strand_id
1 'polypeptide(L)'
;MSAPIRFPARSPRSLRRSFERFARLPRALGAVLACCMLLALETVHALGLPPQLVASTVGLREVGRGELRWLGFKLYDAALWARAPGEQATADEHVLSIRYARAVTSARLVELSLDEMRRLGLADEPTLARWGEALAAA
;
A
#
# COMPACT_ATOMS: atom_id res chain seq x y z
N MET A 1 87.00 36.89 -2.49
CA MET A 1 86.05 37.17 -1.39
C MET A 1 84.66 37.31 -1.98
N SER A 2 83.56 36.73 -1.53
CA SER A 2 83.26 35.43 -0.93
C SER A 2 81.73 35.32 -1.08
N ALA A 3 81.28 34.34 -1.88
CA ALA A 3 79.95 33.76 -2.08
C ALA A 3 78.66 34.59 -1.85
N PRO A 4 77.75 34.71 -2.86
CA PRO A 4 76.36 35.05 -2.59
C PRO A 4 75.62 33.88 -1.94
N ILE A 5 74.95 34.17 -0.82
CA ILE A 5 74.15 33.24 -0.02
C ILE A 5 72.95 32.76 -0.84
N ARG A 6 72.91 31.46 -1.16
CA ARG A 6 71.79 30.80 -1.83
C ARG A 6 70.74 30.42 -0.77
N PHE A 7 69.63 31.14 -0.72
CA PHE A 7 68.47 30.75 0.10
C PHE A 7 67.84 29.46 -0.47
N PRO A 8 67.57 28.42 0.33
CA PRO A 8 66.79 27.28 -0.14
C PRO A 8 65.33 27.70 -0.33
N ALA A 9 64.79 27.36 -1.50
CA ALA A 9 63.38 27.52 -1.81
C ALA A 9 62.52 26.75 -0.77
N ARG A 10 61.65 27.47 -0.05
CA ARG A 10 60.58 26.85 0.74
C ARG A 10 59.64 26.13 -0.21
N SER A 11 59.59 24.80 -0.12
CA SER A 11 58.53 24.03 -0.75
C SER A 11 57.20 24.32 -0.02
N PRO A 12 56.10 24.62 -0.74
CA PRO A 12 54.79 24.63 -0.12
C PRO A 12 54.41 23.16 0.15
N ARG A 13 54.38 22.77 1.43
CA ARG A 13 53.76 21.52 1.86
C ARG A 13 52.30 21.56 1.41
N SER A 14 51.98 20.75 0.40
CA SER A 14 50.62 20.60 -0.11
C SER A 14 49.75 19.94 0.97
N LEU A 15 48.97 20.77 1.64
CA LEU A 15 47.93 20.37 2.60
C LEU A 15 46.68 19.88 1.83
N ARG A 16 46.89 18.98 0.85
CA ARG A 16 45.82 18.31 0.08
C ARG A 16 45.68 16.85 0.53
N ARG A 17 45.58 16.64 1.83
CA ARG A 17 45.08 15.38 2.40
C ARG A 17 43.88 15.75 3.24
N SER A 18 42.65 15.51 2.74
CA SER A 18 41.50 15.07 3.55
C SER A 18 40.13 15.11 2.84
N PHE A 19 40.01 15.54 1.58
CA PHE A 19 38.68 15.61 0.93
C PHE A 19 38.23 14.39 0.12
N GLU A 20 38.97 13.28 0.12
CA GLU A 20 38.57 12.09 -0.67
C GLU A 20 37.85 10.99 0.13
N ARG A 21 37.56 11.19 1.42
CA ARG A 21 36.87 10.17 2.22
C ARG A 21 35.34 10.15 2.08
N PHE A 22 34.74 11.08 1.34
CA PHE A 22 33.29 11.11 1.09
C PHE A 22 32.87 10.44 -0.23
N ALA A 23 33.81 10.03 -1.08
CA ALA A 23 33.51 9.56 -2.44
C ALA A 23 33.38 8.03 -2.58
N ARG A 24 33.16 7.29 -1.49
CA ARG A 24 32.92 5.84 -1.55
C ARG A 24 31.80 5.44 -0.60
N LEU A 25 30.58 5.87 -0.92
CA LEU A 25 29.41 5.09 -0.55
C LEU A 25 29.67 3.64 -0.99
N PRO A 26 29.70 2.65 -0.07
CA PRO A 26 30.02 1.29 -0.46
C PRO A 26 28.96 0.81 -1.43
N ARG A 27 29.36 0.21 -2.55
CA ARG A 27 28.44 -0.34 -3.58
C ARG A 27 27.36 -1.25 -2.97
N ALA A 28 27.67 -1.88 -1.84
CA ALA A 28 26.74 -2.66 -1.03
C ALA A 28 25.56 -1.85 -0.47
N LEU A 29 25.76 -0.60 -0.03
CA LEU A 29 24.66 0.24 0.48
C LEU A 29 23.71 0.68 -0.65
N GLY A 30 24.27 0.98 -1.82
CA GLY A 30 23.47 1.26 -3.02
C GLY A 30 22.66 0.04 -3.46
N ALA A 31 23.26 -1.15 -3.41
CA ALA A 31 22.57 -2.41 -3.72
C ALA A 31 21.46 -2.75 -2.71
N VAL A 32 21.68 -2.54 -1.40
CA VAL A 32 20.65 -2.75 -0.37
C VAL A 32 19.48 -1.77 -0.54
N LEU A 33 19.74 -0.49 -0.78
CA LEU A 33 18.67 0.50 -1.02
C LEU A 33 17.88 0.20 -2.30
N ALA A 34 18.57 -0.22 -3.37
CA ALA A 34 17.91 -0.66 -4.60
C ALA A 34 17.07 -1.92 -4.37
N CYS A 35 17.57 -2.88 -3.59
CA CYS A 35 16.84 -4.08 -3.21
C CYS A 35 15.61 -3.76 -2.33
N CYS A 36 15.74 -2.84 -1.37
CA CYS A 36 14.61 -2.36 -0.57
C CYS A 36 13.56 -1.62 -1.42
N MET A 37 13.98 -0.83 -2.41
CA MET A 37 13.06 -0.21 -3.38
C MET A 37 12.35 -1.25 -4.26
N LEU A 38 13.07 -2.29 -4.71
CA LEU A 38 12.49 -3.39 -5.49
C LEU A 38 11.50 -4.21 -4.68
N LEU A 39 11.76 -4.44 -3.39
CA LEU A 39 10.81 -5.08 -2.46
C LEU A 39 9.61 -4.19 -2.14
N ALA A 40 9.75 -2.86 -2.26
CA ALA A 40 8.65 -1.92 -2.07
C ALA A 40 7.72 -1.80 -3.28
N LEU A 41 8.08 -2.37 -4.44
CA LEU A 41 7.16 -2.56 -5.57
C LEU A 41 6.20 -3.72 -5.25
N GLU A 42 5.36 -3.51 -4.24
CA GLU A 42 4.16 -4.33 -4.04
C GLU A 42 3.29 -4.19 -5.30
N THR A 43 3.08 -5.29 -6.01
CA THR A 43 2.20 -5.35 -7.17
C THR A 43 0.78 -4.91 -6.78
N VAL A 44 0.38 -3.73 -7.25
CA VAL A 44 -1.02 -3.26 -7.16
C VAL A 44 -1.85 -4.17 -8.06
N HIS A 45 -2.46 -5.19 -7.46
CA HIS A 45 -3.39 -6.04 -8.18
C HIS A 45 -4.69 -5.25 -8.44
N ALA A 46 -5.20 -5.31 -9.67
CA ALA A 46 -6.52 -4.76 -9.97
C ALA A 46 -7.56 -5.41 -9.05
N LEU A 47 -8.39 -4.61 -8.40
CA LEU A 47 -9.44 -5.08 -7.49
C LEU A 47 -10.74 -5.20 -8.28
N GLY A 48 -10.80 -6.24 -9.12
CA GLY A 48 -11.96 -6.54 -9.92
C GLY A 48 -13.12 -7.06 -9.08
N LEU A 49 -14.33 -6.97 -9.63
CA LEU A 49 -15.48 -7.67 -9.10
C LEU A 49 -15.36 -9.17 -9.43
N PRO A 50 -15.75 -10.07 -8.52
CA PRO A 50 -15.75 -11.50 -8.80
C PRO A 50 -16.72 -11.81 -9.96
N PRO A 51 -16.43 -12.82 -10.81
CA PRO A 51 -17.21 -13.11 -12.02
C PRO A 51 -18.71 -13.28 -11.76
N GLN A 52 -19.07 -13.84 -10.60
CA GLN A 52 -20.45 -14.07 -10.17
C GLN A 52 -21.24 -12.77 -10.04
N LEU A 53 -20.56 -11.66 -9.72
CA LEU A 53 -21.16 -10.35 -9.52
C LEU A 53 -21.14 -9.49 -10.78
N VAL A 54 -20.29 -9.81 -11.77
CA VAL A 54 -20.16 -9.01 -13.01
C VAL A 54 -21.49 -8.93 -13.76
N ALA A 55 -22.24 -10.03 -13.81
CA ALA A 55 -23.53 -10.08 -14.49
C ALA A 55 -24.63 -9.26 -13.76
N SER A 56 -24.57 -9.17 -12.43
CA SER A 56 -25.54 -8.41 -11.63
C SER A 56 -25.17 -6.93 -11.49
N THR A 57 -23.97 -6.52 -11.89
CA THR A 57 -23.43 -5.16 -11.69
C THR A 57 -23.34 -4.35 -12.99
N VAL A 58 -24.18 -4.68 -13.97
CA VAL A 58 -24.19 -4.00 -15.28
C VAL A 58 -24.41 -2.49 -15.10
N GLY A 59 -23.44 -1.71 -15.58
CA GLY A 59 -23.44 -0.25 -15.49
C GLY A 59 -22.78 0.33 -14.24
N LEU A 60 -22.28 -0.50 -13.32
CA LEU A 60 -21.34 -0.04 -12.28
C LEU A 60 -19.94 0.11 -12.87
N ARG A 61 -19.25 1.17 -12.45
CA ARG A 61 -17.84 1.41 -12.76
C ARG A 61 -17.08 1.71 -11.49
N GLU A 62 -15.79 1.43 -11.48
CA GLU A 62 -14.92 1.84 -10.38
C GLU A 62 -14.93 3.38 -10.30
N VAL A 63 -15.40 3.91 -9.18
CA VAL A 63 -15.47 5.36 -8.90
C VAL A 63 -14.45 5.80 -7.86
N GLY A 64 -13.83 4.85 -7.15
CA GLY A 64 -12.77 5.14 -6.19
C GLY A 64 -12.02 3.88 -5.74
N ARG A 65 -10.78 4.06 -5.30
CA ARG A 65 -9.92 3.01 -4.77
C ARG A 65 -9.05 3.55 -3.65
N GLY A 66 -8.78 2.71 -2.66
CA GLY A 66 -7.84 3.01 -1.57
C GLY A 66 -7.20 1.75 -1.02
N GLU A 67 -6.24 1.93 -0.13
CA GLU A 67 -5.68 0.86 0.69
C GLU A 67 -5.67 1.28 2.16
N LEU A 68 -5.81 0.32 3.06
CA LEU A 68 -5.59 0.52 4.49
C LEU A 68 -4.24 -0.06 4.89
N ARG A 69 -3.44 0.76 5.57
CA ARG A 69 -2.23 0.32 6.27
C ARG A 69 -2.29 0.69 7.74
N TRP A 70 -1.77 -0.19 8.58
CA TRP A 70 -1.62 0.05 10.01
C TRP A 70 -0.17 -0.22 10.41
N LEU A 71 0.49 0.78 10.98
CA LEU A 71 1.91 0.73 11.34
C LEU A 71 2.83 0.26 10.18
N GLY A 72 2.51 0.69 8.94
CA GLY A 72 3.24 0.30 7.72
C GLY A 72 2.83 -1.03 7.11
N PHE A 73 2.12 -1.90 7.85
CA PHE A 73 1.61 -3.17 7.34
C PHE A 73 0.34 -2.95 6.52
N LYS A 74 0.26 -3.57 5.34
CA LYS A 74 -0.94 -3.56 4.50
C LYS A 74 -2.01 -4.47 5.11
N LEU A 75 -3.22 -3.93 5.29
CA LEU A 75 -4.38 -4.68 5.79
C LEU A 75 -5.25 -5.13 4.63
N TYR A 76 -5.66 -4.20 3.77
CA TYR A 76 -6.46 -4.50 2.60
C TYR A 76 -6.31 -3.43 1.52
N ASP A 77 -6.64 -3.82 0.30
CA ASP A 77 -7.05 -2.90 -0.75
C ASP A 77 -8.59 -2.83 -0.80
N ALA A 78 -9.15 -1.70 -1.19
CA ALA A 78 -10.59 -1.50 -1.38
C ALA A 78 -10.89 -0.73 -2.67
N ALA A 79 -11.94 -1.12 -3.38
CA ALA A 79 -12.46 -0.42 -4.57
C ALA A 79 -13.98 -0.24 -4.45
N LEU A 80 -14.45 0.97 -4.72
CA LEU A 80 -15.87 1.32 -4.77
C LEU A 80 -16.34 1.36 -6.22
N TRP A 81 -17.40 0.62 -6.50
CA TRP A 81 -18.06 0.53 -7.79
C TRP A 81 -19.45 1.14 -7.67
N ALA A 82 -19.76 2.14 -8.51
CA ALA A 82 -21.05 2.84 -8.49
C ALA A 82 -21.44 3.26 -9.92
N ARG A 83 -22.70 3.69 -10.11
CA ARG A 83 -23.17 4.23 -11.40
C ARG A 83 -22.55 5.60 -11.70
N ALA A 84 -22.43 6.45 -10.68
CA ALA A 84 -21.86 7.78 -10.77
C ALA A 84 -20.88 8.06 -9.61
N PRO A 85 -19.82 8.87 -9.83
CA PRO A 85 -18.90 9.31 -8.79
C PRO A 85 -19.52 10.46 -7.98
N GLY A 86 -18.83 10.89 -6.91
CA GLY A 86 -19.26 11.99 -6.06
C GLY A 86 -20.24 11.55 -4.98
N GLU A 87 -21.06 12.49 -4.48
CA GLU A 87 -22.03 12.22 -3.41
C GLU A 87 -23.08 11.18 -3.82
N GLN A 88 -23.35 11.03 -5.12
CA GLN A 88 -24.28 10.04 -5.66
C GLN A 88 -23.74 8.61 -5.62
N ALA A 89 -22.44 8.42 -5.37
CA ALA A 89 -21.81 7.10 -5.43
C ALA A 89 -22.39 6.10 -4.42
N THR A 90 -22.93 6.58 -3.31
CA THR A 90 -23.54 5.74 -2.26
C THR A 90 -25.05 5.94 -2.14
N ALA A 91 -25.64 6.82 -2.98
CA ALA A 91 -27.08 7.10 -2.95
C ALA A 91 -27.89 6.02 -3.68
N ASP A 92 -27.29 5.42 -4.71
CA ASP A 92 -27.86 4.34 -5.50
C ASP A 92 -27.15 3.00 -5.22
N GLU A 93 -27.44 1.99 -6.04
CA GLU A 93 -26.74 0.72 -6.08
C GLU A 93 -25.22 0.93 -6.21
N HIS A 94 -24.49 0.36 -5.26
CA HIS A 94 -23.03 0.41 -5.20
C HIS A 94 -22.49 -0.90 -4.65
N VAL A 95 -21.23 -1.19 -5.01
CA VAL A 95 -20.52 -2.37 -4.54
C VAL A 95 -19.16 -1.96 -4.00
N LEU A 96 -18.88 -2.39 -2.78
CA LEU A 96 -17.56 -2.29 -2.18
C LEU A 96 -16.83 -3.62 -2.32
N SER A 97 -15.70 -3.62 -3.03
CA SER A 97 -14.82 -4.77 -3.17
C SER A 97 -13.62 -4.59 -2.25
N ILE A 98 -13.36 -5.56 -1.36
CA ILE A 98 -12.26 -5.54 -0.39
C ILE A 98 -11.41 -6.79 -0.59
N ARG A 99 -10.09 -6.61 -0.71
CA ARG A 99 -9.13 -7.71 -0.77
C ARG A 99 -8.16 -7.60 0.40
N TYR A 100 -8.28 -8.52 1.36
CA TYR A 100 -7.36 -8.61 2.48
C TYR A 100 -5.97 -9.04 2.04
N ALA A 101 -4.95 -8.43 2.63
CA ALA A 101 -3.54 -8.80 2.41
C ALA A 101 -3.13 -10.05 3.20
N ARG A 102 -4.06 -10.65 3.96
CA ARG A 102 -3.86 -11.83 4.80
C ARG A 102 -5.00 -12.82 4.59
N ALA A 103 -4.72 -14.09 4.83
CA ALA A 103 -5.74 -15.12 4.84
C ALA A 103 -6.73 -14.85 5.99
N VAL A 104 -8.01 -14.74 5.64
CA VAL A 104 -9.13 -14.68 6.59
C VAL A 104 -10.12 -15.75 6.16
N THR A 105 -10.61 -16.54 7.10
CA THR A 105 -11.59 -17.59 6.79
C THR A 105 -12.95 -16.97 6.50
N SER A 106 -13.70 -17.56 5.56
CA SER A 106 -15.07 -17.11 5.26
C SER A 106 -15.93 -17.08 6.52
N ALA A 107 -15.91 -18.16 7.33
CA ALA A 107 -16.63 -18.22 8.60
C ALA A 107 -16.35 -17.03 9.54
N ARG A 108 -15.09 -16.58 9.62
CA ARG A 108 -14.73 -15.42 10.44
C ARG A 108 -15.24 -14.11 9.87
N LEU A 109 -15.26 -13.96 8.54
CA LEU A 109 -15.83 -12.77 7.89
C LEU A 109 -17.34 -12.70 8.09
N VAL A 110 -18.06 -13.82 7.99
CA VAL A 110 -19.51 -13.89 8.22
C VAL A 110 -19.84 -13.52 9.67
N GLU A 111 -19.16 -14.15 10.64
CA GLU A 111 -19.35 -13.87 12.07
C GLU A 111 -19.15 -12.38 12.38
N LEU A 112 -18.00 -11.82 11.99
CA LEU A 112 -17.68 -10.42 12.24
C LEU A 112 -18.68 -9.47 11.56
N SER A 113 -19.13 -9.80 10.35
CA SER A 113 -20.08 -8.96 9.61
C SER A 113 -21.44 -8.94 10.30
N LEU A 114 -21.94 -10.09 10.76
CA LEU A 114 -23.22 -10.18 11.48
C LEU A 114 -23.16 -9.46 12.82
N ASP A 115 -22.09 -9.62 13.58
CA ASP A 115 -21.90 -8.93 14.86
C ASP A 115 -21.86 -7.40 14.66
N GLU A 116 -21.22 -6.94 13.60
CA GLU A 116 -21.17 -5.53 13.25
C GLU A 116 -22.55 -4.99 12.86
N MET A 117 -23.29 -5.73 12.04
CA MET A 117 -24.65 -5.36 11.66
C MET A 117 -25.60 -5.31 12.86
N ARG A 118 -25.46 -6.24 13.82
CA ARG A 118 -26.19 -6.19 15.10
C ARG A 118 -25.83 -4.95 15.90
N ARG A 119 -24.53 -4.66 16.05
CA ARG A 119 -24.05 -3.49 16.81
C ARG A 119 -24.57 -2.17 16.22
N LEU A 120 -24.66 -2.10 14.89
CA LEU A 120 -25.16 -0.93 14.16
C LEU A 120 -26.69 -0.88 14.04
N GLY A 121 -27.40 -1.95 14.41
CA GLY A 121 -28.86 -2.04 14.30
C GLY A 121 -29.37 -2.04 12.85
N LEU A 122 -28.63 -2.65 11.92
CA LEU A 122 -28.94 -2.58 10.48
C LEU A 122 -30.09 -3.48 10.03
N ALA A 123 -30.42 -4.53 10.80
CA ALA A 123 -31.52 -5.45 10.50
C ALA A 123 -31.98 -6.21 11.76
N ASP A 124 -33.16 -6.84 11.67
CA ASP A 124 -33.69 -7.73 12.70
C ASP A 124 -33.05 -9.13 12.63
N GLU A 125 -33.12 -9.88 13.74
CA GLU A 125 -32.45 -11.18 13.86
C GLU A 125 -32.84 -12.21 12.79
N PRO A 126 -34.11 -12.32 12.36
CA PRO A 126 -34.49 -13.20 11.25
C PRO A 126 -33.82 -12.84 9.92
N THR A 127 -33.65 -11.54 9.64
CA THR A 127 -32.95 -11.08 8.43
C THR A 127 -31.45 -11.36 8.51
N LEU A 128 -30.85 -11.10 9.67
CA LEU A 128 -29.43 -11.40 9.90
C LEU A 128 -29.12 -12.90 9.77
N ALA A 129 -29.99 -13.78 10.28
CA ALA A 129 -29.84 -15.22 10.13
C ALA A 129 -29.83 -15.63 8.65
N ARG A 130 -30.81 -15.14 7.86
CA ARG A 130 -30.88 -15.38 6.42
C ARG A 130 -29.65 -14.88 5.66
N TRP A 131 -29.16 -13.68 5.99
CA TRP A 131 -27.95 -13.15 5.38
C TRP A 131 -26.71 -13.96 5.78
N GLY A 132 -26.65 -14.43 7.02
CA GLY A 132 -25.57 -15.31 7.49
C GLY A 132 -25.45 -16.57 6.65
N GLU A 133 -26.56 -17.24 6.37
CA GLU A 133 -26.59 -18.42 5.48
C GLU A 133 -26.13 -18.08 4.07
N ALA A 134 -26.62 -16.96 3.50
CA ALA A 134 -26.24 -16.54 2.15
C ALA A 134 -24.74 -16.19 2.05
N LEU A 135 -24.18 -15.51 3.05
CA LEU A 135 -22.77 -15.14 3.11
C LEU A 135 -21.86 -16.35 3.30
N ALA A 136 -22.30 -17.37 4.05
CA ALA A 136 -21.54 -18.59 4.26
C ALA A 136 -21.50 -19.50 3.01
N ALA A 137 -22.47 -19.34 2.10
CA ALA A 137 -22.58 -20.11 0.87
C ALA A 137 -21.86 -19.48 -0.34
N ALA A 138 -21.32 -18.26 -0.19
CA ALA A 138 -20.61 -17.51 -1.22
C ALA A 138 -19.14 -17.92 -1.35
#